data_AF-A0A7Y5MEU8-F1
#
_entry.id   AF-A0A7Y5MEU8-F1
#
_cell.length_a   1.000
_cell.length_b   1.000
_cell.length_c   1.000
_cell.angle_alpha   90.00
_cell.angle_beta   90.00
_cell.angle_gamma   90.00
#
_symmetry.space_group_name_H-M   'P 1'
#
loop_
_entity.id
_entity.type
_entity.pdbx_description
1 polymer ?
#
loop_
_entity_poly.entity_id
_entity_poly.type
_entity_poly.pdbx_seq_one_letter_code
_entity_poly.pdbx_strand_id
1 'polypeptide(L)'
;MELPTPNTPRSSFITILAVISIILQLLMIYEGFETLRMAESIRSMPGFAIAQEMMPGLSVSPTEVYGEMSLYLLGIIASVALWLRRDWGRKMYLAVLTGITGWQIATGISSYRMLSAFDGLPGTGGTLPLLVMGTVLGVAVNGVIAVKLLSQEVRKEFH
;
A
#
# COMPACT_ATOMS: atom_id res chain seq x y z
N MET A 1 -43.14 28.11 6.00
CA MET A 1 -42.81 26.84 5.32
C MET A 1 -41.46 27.04 4.66
N GLU A 2 -40.40 26.65 5.36
CA GLU A 2 -39.06 26.61 4.75
C GLU A 2 -38.99 25.40 3.84
N LEU A 3 -38.64 25.62 2.57
CA LEU A 3 -38.44 24.55 1.60
C LEU A 3 -37.21 23.73 2.02
N PRO A 4 -37.26 22.39 1.95
CA PRO A 4 -36.07 21.56 2.14
C PRO A 4 -35.06 21.96 1.06
N THR A 5 -33.89 22.45 1.50
CA THR A 5 -32.80 22.76 0.60
C THR A 5 -32.38 21.49 -0.14
N PRO A 6 -32.11 21.58 -1.45
CA PRO A 6 -31.71 20.42 -2.24
C PRO A 6 -30.43 19.85 -1.63
N ASN A 7 -30.45 18.54 -1.36
CA ASN A 7 -29.29 17.76 -0.97
C ASN A 7 -28.07 18.22 -1.75
N THR A 8 -27.20 19.00 -1.10
CA THR A 8 -25.87 19.27 -1.62
C THR A 8 -25.24 17.92 -1.93
N PRO A 9 -24.59 17.77 -3.11
CA PRO A 9 -24.03 16.49 -3.49
C PRO A 9 -23.10 16.03 -2.36
N ARG A 10 -23.48 14.95 -1.68
CA ARG A 10 -22.68 14.27 -0.66
C ARG A 10 -21.31 14.05 -1.27
N SER A 11 -20.34 14.89 -0.89
CA SER A 11 -18.95 14.99 -1.36
C SER A 11 -18.51 13.80 -2.21
N SER A 12 -18.45 14.02 -3.52
CA SER A 12 -17.96 13.07 -4.51
C SER A 12 -16.55 12.58 -4.17
N PHE A 13 -15.76 13.42 -3.50
CA PHE A 13 -14.37 13.17 -3.18
C PHE A 13 -14.16 11.97 -2.24
N ILE A 14 -14.86 11.89 -1.10
CA ILE A 14 -14.68 10.77 -0.15
C ILE A 14 -15.11 9.44 -0.79
N THR A 15 -16.20 9.48 -1.55
CA THR A 15 -16.70 8.30 -2.27
C THR A 15 -15.72 7.84 -3.34
N ILE A 16 -15.21 8.76 -4.16
CA ILE A 16 -14.20 8.48 -5.18
C ILE A 16 -12.92 7.94 -4.54
N LEU A 17 -12.45 8.56 -3.45
CA LEU A 17 -11.26 8.14 -2.73
C LEU A 17 -11.41 6.72 -2.17
N ALA A 18 -12.54 6.42 -1.53
CA ALA A 18 -12.81 5.08 -0.98
C ALA A 18 -12.85 4.02 -2.08
N VAL A 19 -13.51 4.30 -3.21
CA VAL A 19 -13.60 3.35 -4.34
C VAL A 19 -12.24 3.10 -4.98
N ILE A 20 -11.48 4.17 -5.27
CA ILE A 20 -10.12 4.04 -5.81
C ILE A 20 -9.22 3.26 -4.85
N SER A 21 -9.29 3.57 -3.55
CA SER A 21 -8.52 2.88 -2.52
C SER A 21 -8.81 1.38 -2.49
N ILE A 22 -10.09 0.98 -2.59
CA ILE A 22 -10.49 -0.43 -2.64
C ILE A 22 -9.94 -1.11 -3.89
N ILE A 23 -10.08 -0.48 -5.07
CA ILE A 23 -9.59 -1.04 -6.34
C ILE A 23 -8.08 -1.26 -6.28
N LEU A 24 -7.32 -0.25 -5.84
CA LEU A 24 -5.87 -0.34 -5.74
C LEU A 24 -5.45 -1.45 -4.76
N GLN A 25 -6.09 -1.55 -3.60
CA GLN A 25 -5.77 -2.59 -2.62
C GLN A 25 -6.10 -4.00 -3.12
N LEU A 26 -7.18 -4.17 -3.90
CA LEU A 26 -7.50 -5.45 -4.54
C LEU A 26 -6.45 -5.85 -5.57
N LEU A 27 -5.95 -4.90 -6.37
CA LEU A 27 -4.86 -5.15 -7.32
C LEU A 27 -3.57 -5.59 -6.60
N MET A 28 -3.21 -4.90 -5.51
CA MET A 28 -2.01 -5.26 -4.72
C MET A 28 -2.16 -6.64 -4.06
N ILE A 29 -3.35 -7.00 -3.57
CA ILE A 29 -3.62 -8.35 -3.04
C ILE A 29 -3.47 -9.39 -4.15
N TYR A 30 -3.99 -9.12 -5.35
CA TYR A 30 -3.86 -10.02 -6.48
C TYR A 30 -2.38 -10.23 -6.88
N GLU A 31 -1.59 -9.16 -6.96
CA GLU A 31 -0.15 -9.24 -7.22
C GLU A 31 0.60 -10.05 -6.15
N GLY A 32 0.24 -9.90 -4.88
CA GLY A 32 0.81 -10.71 -3.81
C GLY A 32 0.49 -12.20 -3.95
N PHE A 33 -0.70 -12.56 -4.44
CA PHE A 33 -1.06 -13.97 -4.70
C PHE A 33 -0.25 -14.54 -5.85
N GLU A 34 -0.09 -13.80 -6.95
CA GLU A 34 0.76 -14.21 -8.06
C GLU A 34 2.23 -14.34 -7.62
N THR A 35 2.72 -13.43 -6.78
CA THR A 35 4.08 -13.49 -6.22
C THR A 35 4.28 -14.74 -5.37
N LEU A 36 3.33 -15.09 -4.49
CA LEU A 36 3.39 -16.32 -3.70
C LEU A 36 3.34 -17.56 -4.59
N ARG A 37 2.48 -17.56 -5.61
CA ARG A 37 2.36 -18.67 -6.57
C ARG A 37 3.64 -18.86 -7.38
N MET A 38 4.28 -17.78 -7.81
CA MET A 38 5.59 -17.83 -8.46
C MET A 38 6.65 -18.35 -7.49
N ALA A 39 6.70 -17.84 -6.25
CA ALA A 39 7.64 -18.30 -5.25
C ALA A 39 7.50 -19.81 -4.97
N GLU A 40 6.27 -20.33 -4.90
CA GLU A 40 6.00 -21.74 -4.70
C GLU A 40 6.36 -22.60 -5.92
N SER A 41 6.05 -22.12 -7.14
CA SER A 41 6.42 -22.84 -8.37
C SER A 41 7.94 -22.93 -8.54
N ILE A 42 8.66 -21.86 -8.18
CA ILE A 42 10.11 -21.78 -8.32
C ILE A 42 10.83 -22.58 -7.22
N ARG A 43 10.26 -22.68 -6.00
CA ARG A 43 10.78 -23.56 -4.93
C ARG A 43 10.82 -25.04 -5.33
N SER A 44 9.98 -25.46 -6.28
CA SER A 44 9.96 -26.83 -6.79
C SER A 44 11.08 -27.11 -7.83
N MET A 45 11.84 -26.10 -8.27
CA MET A 45 12.88 -26.23 -9.27
C MET A 45 14.27 -26.47 -8.65
N PRO A 46 15.02 -27.51 -9.08
CA PRO A 46 16.35 -27.81 -8.55
C PRO A 46 17.37 -26.67 -8.71
N GLY A 47 17.28 -25.89 -9.79
CA GLY A 47 18.17 -24.76 -10.05
C GLY A 47 17.95 -23.56 -9.11
N PHE A 48 16.77 -23.45 -8.50
CA PHE A 48 16.47 -22.37 -7.57
C PHE A 48 17.06 -22.61 -6.18
N ALA A 49 17.17 -23.87 -5.73
CA ALA A 49 17.86 -24.20 -4.48
C ALA A 49 19.33 -23.76 -4.53
N ILE A 50 20.00 -23.98 -5.67
CA ILE A 50 21.38 -23.55 -5.91
C ILE A 50 21.47 -22.02 -5.98
N ALA A 51 20.51 -21.36 -6.63
CA ALA A 51 20.44 -19.90 -6.68
C ALA A 51 20.18 -19.27 -5.29
N GLN A 52 19.39 -19.91 -4.42
CA GLN A 52 19.18 -19.48 -3.03
C GLN A 52 20.43 -19.64 -2.17
N GLU A 53 21.20 -20.72 -2.34
CA GLU A 53 22.48 -20.90 -1.64
C GLU A 53 23.52 -19.86 -2.06
N MET A 54 23.51 -19.45 -3.34
CA MET A 54 24.42 -18.43 -3.86
C MET A 54 23.93 -16.99 -3.68
N MET A 55 22.62 -16.77 -3.53
CA MET A 55 21.99 -15.46 -3.29
C MET A 55 20.92 -15.57 -2.19
N PRO A 56 21.34 -15.60 -0.90
CA PRO A 56 20.43 -15.79 0.24
C PRO A 56 19.37 -14.70 0.41
N GLY A 57 19.50 -13.56 -0.29
CA GLY A 57 18.50 -12.50 -0.29
C GLY A 57 17.38 -12.63 -1.32
N LEU A 58 17.46 -13.57 -2.29
CA LEU A 58 16.45 -13.68 -3.35
C LEU A 58 15.13 -14.32 -2.88
N SER A 59 15.04 -14.70 -1.60
CA SER A 59 13.82 -15.28 -1.07
C SER A 59 12.80 -14.17 -0.80
N VAL A 60 11.72 -14.15 -1.60
CA VAL A 60 10.47 -13.53 -1.16
C VAL A 60 10.04 -14.28 0.11
N SER A 61 10.05 -13.60 1.26
CA SER A 61 9.54 -14.19 2.49
C SER A 61 8.02 -14.26 2.39
N PRO A 62 7.40 -15.46 2.43
CA PRO A 62 5.95 -15.57 2.42
C PRO A 62 5.32 -14.74 3.54
N THR A 63 6.00 -14.65 4.69
CA THR A 63 5.57 -13.85 5.85
C THR A 63 5.47 -12.36 5.53
N GLU A 64 6.39 -11.81 4.71
CA GLU A 64 6.33 -10.41 4.30
C GLU A 64 5.16 -10.17 3.35
N VAL A 65 4.93 -11.06 2.38
CA VAL A 65 3.78 -10.95 1.46
C VAL A 65 2.45 -11.10 2.20
N TYR A 66 2.32 -12.06 3.11
CA TYR A 66 1.13 -12.19 3.95
C TYR A 66 0.92 -10.98 4.87
N GLY A 67 2.01 -10.38 5.37
CA GLY A 67 1.97 -9.13 6.13
C GLY A 67 1.39 -7.97 5.30
N GLU A 68 1.88 -7.80 4.08
CA GLU A 68 1.37 -6.79 3.14
C GLU A 68 -0.10 -6.99 2.79
N MET A 69 -0.47 -8.23 2.43
CA MET A 69 -1.86 -8.58 2.14
C MET A 69 -2.79 -8.28 3.32
N SER A 70 -2.35 -8.55 4.54
CA SER A 70 -3.11 -8.25 5.76
C SER A 70 -3.35 -6.74 5.92
N LEU A 71 -2.33 -5.91 5.64
CA LEU A 71 -2.46 -4.45 5.66
C LEU A 71 -3.41 -3.93 4.58
N TYR A 72 -3.38 -4.52 3.37
CA TYR A 72 -4.32 -4.16 2.31
C TYR A 72 -5.76 -4.55 2.64
N LEU A 73 -5.99 -5.72 3.26
CA LEU A 73 -7.31 -6.12 3.74
C LEU A 73 -7.86 -5.17 4.81
N LEU A 74 -7.02 -4.76 5.76
CA LEU A 74 -7.37 -3.72 6.73
C LEU A 74 -7.68 -2.38 6.04
N GLY A 75 -6.97 -2.09 4.94
CA GLY A 75 -7.21 -0.94 4.08
C GLY A 75 -8.59 -0.96 3.46
N ILE A 76 -9.06 -2.13 3.02
CA ILE A 76 -10.38 -2.28 2.40
C ILE A 76 -11.46 -2.04 3.45
N ILE A 77 -11.32 -2.65 4.63
CA ILE A 77 -12.25 -2.45 5.74
C ILE A 77 -12.32 -0.98 6.13
N ALA A 78 -11.17 -0.31 6.22
CA ALA A 78 -11.11 1.11 6.52
C ALA A 78 -11.72 1.97 5.41
N SER A 79 -11.55 1.60 4.14
CA SER A 79 -12.13 2.30 2.98
C SER A 79 -13.66 2.18 2.96
N VAL A 80 -14.19 1.01 3.30
CA VAL A 80 -15.63 0.81 3.48
C VAL A 80 -16.16 1.63 4.65
N ALA A 81 -15.44 1.65 5.78
CA ALA A 81 -15.81 2.48 6.93
C ALA A 81 -15.76 3.98 6.61
N LEU A 82 -14.81 4.41 5.78
CA LEU A 82 -14.69 5.77 5.25
C LEU A 82 -15.87 6.12 4.33
N TRP A 83 -16.27 5.19 3.46
CA TRP A 83 -17.45 5.33 2.60
C TRP A 83 -18.75 5.49 3.39
N LEU A 84 -18.88 4.78 4.51
CA LEU A 84 -19.99 4.92 5.46
C LEU A 84 -19.96 6.23 6.26
N ARG A 85 -18.92 7.07 6.09
CA ARG A 85 -18.73 8.37 6.75
C ARG A 85 -18.84 8.35 8.27
N ARG A 86 -18.49 7.21 8.89
CA ARG A 86 -18.44 7.12 10.35
C ARG A 86 -17.14 7.71 10.87
N ASP A 87 -17.23 8.41 12.00
CA ASP A 87 -16.09 9.08 12.62
C ASP A 87 -14.94 8.09 12.98
N TRP A 88 -15.28 6.84 13.31
CA TRP A 88 -14.31 5.76 13.50
C TRP A 88 -13.69 5.27 12.19
N GLY A 89 -14.40 5.36 11.07
CA GLY A 89 -13.90 4.98 9.74
C GLY A 89 -12.76 5.88 9.29
N ARG A 90 -12.86 7.19 9.52
CA ARG A 90 -11.73 8.12 9.31
C ARG A 90 -10.52 7.75 10.17
N LYS A 91 -10.72 7.51 11.46
CA LYS A 91 -9.62 7.15 12.39
C LYS A 91 -8.96 5.84 11.99
N MET A 92 -9.75 4.83 11.63
CA MET A 92 -9.23 3.55 11.12
C MET A 92 -8.48 3.72 9.81
N TYR A 93 -9.00 4.52 8.87
CA TYR A 93 -8.30 4.78 7.61
C TYR A 93 -6.95 5.46 7.83
N LEU A 94 -6.89 6.45 8.72
CA LEU A 94 -5.62 7.08 9.10
C LEU A 94 -4.65 6.10 9.78
N ALA A 95 -5.14 5.23 10.66
CA ALA A 95 -4.32 4.22 11.31
C ALA A 95 -3.75 3.21 10.30
N VAL A 96 -4.57 2.72 9.38
CA VAL A 96 -4.13 1.80 8.33
C VAL A 96 -3.18 2.48 7.35
N LEU A 97 -3.49 3.71 6.92
CA LEU A 97 -2.61 4.49 6.04
C LEU A 97 -1.23 4.71 6.69
N THR A 98 -1.20 4.95 7.99
CA THR A 98 0.06 5.05 8.76
C THR A 98 0.80 3.71 8.77
N GLY A 99 0.09 2.60 9.00
CA GLY A 99 0.67 1.25 8.95
C GLY A 99 1.27 0.90 7.58
N ILE A 100 0.52 1.14 6.50
CA ILE A 100 0.99 0.93 5.12
C ILE A 100 2.21 1.80 4.83
N THR A 101 2.18 3.08 5.21
CA THR A 101 3.30 4.00 4.99
C THR A 101 4.55 3.55 5.77
N GLY A 102 4.39 3.17 7.04
CA GLY A 102 5.49 2.66 7.86
C GLY A 102 6.08 1.38 7.28
N TRP A 103 5.23 0.46 6.82
CA TRP A 103 5.65 -0.76 6.15
C TRP A 103 6.40 -0.46 4.84
N GLN A 104 5.87 0.41 3.99
CA GLN A 104 6.52 0.83 2.73
C GLN A 104 7.90 1.45 2.94
N ILE A 105 8.08 2.22 4.03
CA ILE A 105 9.39 2.75 4.41
C ILE A 105 10.32 1.61 4.84
N ALA A 106 9.85 0.68 5.67
CA ALA A 106 10.65 -0.44 6.16
C ALA A 106 11.12 -1.35 5.01
N THR A 107 10.21 -1.73 4.11
CA THR A 107 10.56 -2.54 2.93
C THR A 107 11.42 -1.76 1.95
N GLY A 108 11.16 -0.46 1.74
CA GLY A 108 12.02 0.40 0.94
C GLY A 108 13.46 0.46 1.45
N ILE A 109 13.65 0.61 2.78
CA ILE A 109 14.99 0.60 3.41
C ILE A 109 15.65 -0.77 3.28
N SER A 110 14.92 -1.86 3.53
CA SER A 110 15.42 -3.22 3.41
C SER A 110 15.91 -3.50 1.98
N SER A 111 15.07 -3.21 0.99
CA SER A 111 15.39 -3.37 -0.44
C SER A 111 16.53 -2.47 -0.88
N TYR A 112 16.60 -1.23 -0.40
CA TYR A 112 17.74 -0.34 -0.67
C TYR A 112 19.05 -0.93 -0.16
N ARG A 113 19.09 -1.39 1.11
CA ARG A 113 20.29 -2.00 1.69
C ARG A 113 20.74 -3.22 0.89
N MET A 114 19.79 -4.06 0.49
CA MET A 114 20.09 -5.25 -0.31
C MET A 114 20.60 -4.89 -1.71
N LEU A 115 19.93 -3.98 -2.43
CA LEU A 115 20.33 -3.59 -3.79
C LEU A 115 21.63 -2.78 -3.82
N SER A 116 21.91 -1.99 -2.77
CA SER A 116 23.13 -1.17 -2.69
C SER A 116 24.41 -2.01 -2.65
N ALA A 117 24.31 -3.28 -2.24
CA ALA A 117 25.41 -4.24 -2.30
C ALA A 117 25.76 -4.67 -3.74
N PHE A 118 24.87 -4.40 -4.70
CA PHE A 118 25.01 -4.76 -6.13
C PHE A 118 25.10 -3.52 -7.03
N ASP A 119 25.23 -2.33 -6.44
CA ASP A 119 25.37 -1.08 -7.17
C ASP A 119 26.71 -1.08 -7.92
N GLY A 120 26.67 -0.83 -9.24
CA GLY A 120 27.82 -0.89 -10.13
C GLY A 120 27.98 -2.17 -10.97
N LEU A 121 27.10 -3.17 -10.84
CA LEU A 121 27.06 -4.30 -11.77
C LEU A 121 26.36 -3.91 -13.09
N PRO A 122 26.77 -4.48 -14.25
CA PRO A 122 26.09 -4.24 -15.52
C PRO A 122 24.61 -4.63 -15.43
N GLY A 123 23.70 -3.68 -15.69
CA GLY A 123 22.25 -3.91 -15.67
C GLY A 123 21.53 -3.57 -14.36
N THR A 124 22.23 -3.16 -13.30
CA THR A 124 21.60 -2.84 -11.99
C THR A 124 21.41 -1.33 -11.71
N GLY A 125 22.07 -0.45 -12.48
CA GLY A 125 22.11 0.99 -12.19
C GLY A 125 20.78 1.75 -12.24
N GLY A 126 19.73 1.19 -12.87
CA GLY A 126 18.40 1.80 -12.92
C GLY A 126 17.49 1.45 -11.74
N THR A 127 17.75 0.33 -11.05
CA THR A 127 16.81 -0.27 -10.10
C THR A 127 16.76 0.50 -8.78
N LEU A 128 17.92 0.95 -8.30
CA LEU A 128 18.06 1.66 -7.03
C LEU A 128 17.38 3.05 -7.04
N PRO A 129 17.64 3.92 -8.04
CA PRO A 129 16.98 5.21 -8.13
C PRO A 129 15.45 5.08 -8.29
N LEU A 130 14.99 4.10 -9.08
CA LEU A 130 13.56 3.83 -9.26
C LEU A 130 12.89 3.38 -7.97
N LEU A 131 13.54 2.50 -7.20
CA LEU A 131 13.02 2.05 -5.91
C LEU A 131 12.90 3.21 -4.92
N VAL A 132 13.95 4.03 -4.79
CA VAL A 132 13.94 5.21 -3.91
C VAL A 132 12.85 6.19 -4.34
N MET A 133 12.75 6.48 -5.65
CA MET A 133 11.73 7.37 -6.18
C MET A 133 10.31 6.84 -5.94
N GLY A 134 10.09 5.53 -6.13
CA GLY A 134 8.81 4.88 -5.84
C GLY A 134 8.42 4.97 -4.37
N THR A 135 9.34 4.69 -3.45
CA THR A 135 9.10 4.84 -2.01
C THR A 135 8.80 6.29 -1.63
N VAL A 136 9.58 7.26 -2.13
CA VAL A 136 9.35 8.69 -1.84
C VAL A 136 7.99 9.16 -2.34
N LEU A 137 7.63 8.79 -3.57
CA LEU A 137 6.33 9.16 -4.15
C LEU A 137 5.17 8.54 -3.35
N GLY A 138 5.26 7.26 -2.98
CA GLY A 138 4.22 6.60 -2.19
C GLY A 138 4.02 7.25 -0.83
N VAL A 139 5.11 7.55 -0.11
CA VAL A 139 5.06 8.26 1.17
C VAL A 139 4.46 9.66 1.00
N ALA A 140 4.83 10.39 -0.05
CA ALA A 140 4.30 11.72 -0.33
C ALA A 140 2.79 11.69 -0.60
N VAL A 141 2.32 10.77 -1.43
CA VAL A 141 0.89 10.58 -1.72
C VAL A 141 0.11 10.25 -0.45
N ASN A 142 0.61 9.31 0.36
CA ASN A 142 -0.03 8.96 1.63
C ASN A 142 -0.08 10.16 2.59
N GLY A 143 0.97 10.97 2.63
CA GLY A 143 1.02 12.21 3.41
C GLY A 143 -0.07 13.21 2.98
N VAL A 144 -0.23 13.44 1.67
CA VAL A 144 -1.27 14.33 1.14
C VAL A 144 -2.68 13.84 1.52
N ILE A 145 -2.92 12.53 1.38
CA ILE A 145 -4.21 11.92 1.77
C ILE A 145 -4.47 12.11 3.26
N ALA A 146 -3.46 11.86 4.11
CA ALA A 146 -3.57 12.04 5.56
C ALA A 146 -3.90 13.50 5.93
N VAL A 147 -3.20 14.47 5.35
CA VAL A 147 -3.46 15.90 5.57
C VAL A 147 -4.88 16.27 5.17
N LYS A 148 -5.36 15.78 4.01
CA LYS A 148 -6.73 16.07 3.56
C LYS A 148 -7.77 15.45 4.48
N LEU A 149 -7.56 14.22 4.95
CA LEU A 149 -8.46 13.56 5.91
C LEU A 149 -8.46 14.23 7.29
N LEU A 150 -7.36 14.84 7.71
CA LEU A 150 -7.26 15.60 8.96
C LEU A 150 -7.84 17.02 8.86
N SER A 151 -8.09 17.51 7.64
CA SER A 151 -8.61 18.86 7.42
C SER A 151 -10.00 19.04 8.03
N GLN A 152 -10.27 20.26 8.51
CA GLN A 152 -11.57 20.62 9.10
C GLN A 152 -12.71 20.55 8.09
N GLU A 153 -12.43 20.70 6.79
CA GLU A 153 -13.40 20.55 5.70
C GLU A 153 -13.97 19.14 5.67
N VAL A 154 -13.08 18.15 5.61
CA VAL A 154 -13.43 16.74 5.55
C VAL A 154 -13.97 16.26 6.89
N ARG A 155 -13.48 16.81 8.01
CA ARG A 155 -13.93 16.44 9.36
C ARG A 155 -15.41 16.69 9.61
N LYS A 156 -15.98 17.72 8.99
CA LYS A 156 -17.42 18.05 9.07
C LYS A 156 -18.31 17.05 8.33
N GLU A 157 -17.74 16.23 7.45
CA GLU A 157 -18.48 15.21 6.69
C GLU A 157 -18.69 13.91 7.46
N PHE A 158 -18.06 13.76 8.63
CA PHE A 158 -18.18 12.61 9.51
C PHE A 158 -19.07 12.96 10.70
N HIS A 159 -20.06 12.11 10.97
CA HIS A 159 -20.98 12.21 12.09
C HIS A 159 -20.86 11.00 13.01
#